data_AF-A0A3P7MVP8-F1
#
_entry.id   AF-A0A3P7MVP8-F1
#
_cell.length_a   1.000
_cell.length_b   1.000
_cell.length_c   1.000
_cell.angle_alpha   90.00
_cell.angle_beta   90.00
_cell.angle_gamma   90.00
#
_symmetry.space_group_name_H-M   'P 1'
#
loop_
_entity.id
_entity.type
_entity.pdbx_description
1 polymer ?
#
loop_
_entity_poly.entity_id
_entity_poly.type
_entity_poly.pdbx_seq_one_letter_code
_entity_poly.pdbx_strand_id
1 'polypeptide(L)'
;MQFMVSEHKAFSTFFEAALASVRAGVNIENSEPGWRGVYSDLPLLVKTGIIKRSQLEALARPLFLTRLRQGEFDPPESNPYNKLTPDQFVQSERHRQLSLIAGCKSAVLLKNLRHFLPLSGASAASRRGNHVLQKLGLVGPFSRRMDELVGSYAATRMPQFEVNLEQGNLLLT
;
A
#
# COMPACT_ATOMS: atom_id res chain seq x y z
N MET A 1 7.44 -10.16 -14.55
CA MET A 1 7.90 -10.98 -15.68
C MET A 1 6.87 -11.08 -16.80
N GLN A 2 5.57 -11.07 -16.47
CA GLN A 2 4.45 -11.10 -17.43
C GLN A 2 4.66 -10.33 -18.74
N PHE A 3 5.14 -9.09 -18.68
CA PHE A 3 5.27 -8.21 -19.85
C PHE A 3 6.60 -8.31 -20.61
N MET A 4 7.48 -9.26 -20.24
CA MET A 4 8.80 -9.41 -20.88
C MET A 4 8.70 -9.77 -22.37
N VAL A 5 7.61 -10.41 -22.77
CA VAL A 5 7.38 -10.84 -24.16
C VAL A 5 6.39 -9.91 -24.88
N SER A 6 5.28 -9.51 -24.23
CA SER A 6 4.25 -8.69 -24.90
C SER A 6 4.65 -7.22 -25.04
N GLU A 7 5.07 -6.57 -23.95
CA GLU A 7 5.31 -5.12 -23.93
C GLU A 7 6.78 -4.78 -24.12
N HIS A 8 7.64 -5.34 -23.28
CA HIS A 8 9.08 -5.04 -23.30
C HIS A 8 9.79 -5.69 -24.48
N LYS A 9 9.24 -6.77 -25.03
CA LYS A 9 9.81 -7.54 -26.16
C LYS A 9 11.28 -7.92 -25.94
N ALA A 10 11.66 -8.17 -24.69
CA ALA A 10 13.02 -8.55 -24.31
C ALA A 10 13.35 -9.99 -24.72
N PHE A 11 12.32 -10.83 -24.88
CA PHE A 11 12.42 -12.21 -25.34
C PHE A 11 11.31 -12.51 -26.34
N SER A 12 11.57 -13.42 -27.27
CA SER A 12 10.60 -13.78 -28.31
C SER A 12 9.57 -14.80 -27.82
N THR A 13 9.91 -15.58 -26.78
CA THR A 13 9.02 -16.61 -26.23
C THR A 13 9.01 -16.61 -24.71
N PHE A 14 7.93 -17.15 -24.13
CA PHE A 14 7.84 -17.37 -22.68
C PHE A 14 8.90 -18.37 -22.20
N PHE A 15 9.27 -19.33 -23.05
CA PHE A 15 10.32 -20.30 -22.77
C PHE A 15 11.69 -19.64 -22.57
N GLU A 16 12.07 -18.74 -23.47
CA GLU A 16 13.29 -17.94 -23.37
C GLU A 16 13.26 -17.03 -22.14
N ALA A 17 12.14 -16.33 -21.91
CA ALA A 17 11.96 -15.48 -20.75
C ALA A 17 12.07 -16.26 -19.43
N ALA A 18 11.45 -17.44 -19.35
CA ALA A 18 11.50 -18.30 -18.16
C ALA A 18 12.91 -18.80 -17.88
N LEU A 19 13.62 -19.24 -18.92
CA LEU A 19 15.02 -19.67 -18.80
C LEU A 19 15.91 -18.52 -18.33
N ALA A 20 15.76 -17.33 -18.91
CA ALA A 20 16.51 -16.15 -18.53
C ALA A 20 16.25 -15.76 -17.07
N SER A 21 14.99 -15.78 -16.64
CA SER A 21 14.59 -15.46 -15.27
C SER A 21 15.11 -16.47 -14.24
N VAL A 22 15.08 -17.77 -14.55
CA VAL A 22 15.70 -18.81 -13.71
C VAL A 22 17.21 -18.56 -13.56
N ARG A 23 17.89 -18.26 -14.67
CA ARG A 23 19.34 -17.95 -14.66
C ARG A 23 19.67 -16.66 -13.91
N ALA A 24 18.78 -15.68 -13.94
CA ALA A 24 18.89 -14.43 -13.20
C ALA A 24 18.60 -14.58 -11.69
N GLY A 25 18.15 -15.76 -11.24
CA GLY A 25 17.83 -16.01 -9.83
C GLY A 25 16.44 -15.52 -9.41
N VAL A 26 15.57 -15.17 -10.37
CA VAL A 26 14.19 -14.79 -10.06
C VAL A 26 13.45 -16.02 -9.55
N ASN A 27 12.95 -15.97 -8.34
CA ASN A 27 12.33 -17.11 -7.67
C ASN A 27 10.80 -17.05 -7.60
N ILE A 28 10.20 -15.89 -7.86
CA ILE A 28 8.74 -15.70 -7.83
C ILE A 28 8.25 -14.98 -9.08
N GLU A 29 7.09 -15.38 -9.57
CA GLU A 29 6.35 -14.68 -10.61
C GLU A 29 5.04 -14.12 -10.04
N ASN A 30 4.88 -12.80 -10.12
CA ASN A 30 3.63 -12.11 -9.82
C ASN A 30 2.98 -11.70 -11.14
N SER A 31 2.29 -12.64 -11.78
CA SER A 31 1.51 -12.38 -12.99
C SER A 31 0.05 -12.16 -12.64
N GLU A 32 -0.61 -11.28 -13.37
CA GLU A 32 -2.02 -10.98 -13.19
C GLU A 32 -2.87 -12.26 -13.33
N PRO A 33 -3.85 -12.49 -12.43
CA PRO A 33 -4.77 -13.60 -12.55
C PRO A 33 -5.46 -13.61 -13.92
N GLY A 34 -5.62 -14.80 -14.52
CA GLY A 34 -6.26 -14.98 -15.82
C GLY A 34 -5.34 -14.83 -17.04
N TRP A 35 -4.09 -14.41 -16.84
CA TRP A 35 -3.08 -14.36 -17.90
C TRP A 35 -2.08 -15.50 -17.78
N ARG A 36 -1.53 -15.95 -18.91
CA ARG A 36 -0.43 -16.92 -18.90
C ARG A 36 0.80 -16.25 -18.28
N GLY A 37 1.40 -16.89 -17.28
CA GLY A 37 2.68 -16.48 -16.70
C GLY A 37 3.86 -17.02 -17.51
N VAL A 38 4.99 -16.31 -17.45
CA VAL A 38 6.27 -16.74 -17.99
C VAL A 38 6.68 -18.10 -17.42
N TYR A 39 6.49 -18.33 -16.11
CA TYR A 39 6.85 -19.58 -15.44
C TYR A 39 5.90 -20.75 -15.72
N SER A 40 4.86 -20.56 -16.54
CA SER A 40 4.11 -21.68 -17.11
C SER A 40 4.99 -22.61 -17.97
N ASP A 41 6.16 -22.15 -18.45
CA ASP A 41 7.11 -22.96 -19.24
C ASP A 41 8.19 -23.68 -18.42
N LEU A 42 8.23 -23.50 -17.09
CA LEU A 42 9.18 -24.23 -16.23
C LEU A 42 9.09 -25.77 -16.38
N PRO A 43 7.90 -26.40 -16.45
CA PRO A 43 7.81 -27.85 -16.65
C PRO A 43 8.45 -28.31 -17.96
N LEU A 44 8.31 -27.52 -19.04
CA LEU A 44 8.93 -27.84 -20.33
C LEU A 44 10.45 -27.68 -20.27
N LEU A 45 10.95 -26.64 -19.60
CA LEU A 45 12.40 -26.44 -19.38
C LEU A 45 13.03 -27.59 -18.60
N VAL A 46 12.32 -28.14 -17.61
CA VAL A 46 12.77 -29.34 -16.88
C VAL A 46 12.69 -30.59 -17.77
N LYS A 47 11.57 -30.80 -18.47
CA LYS A 47 11.37 -31.97 -19.35
C LYS A 47 12.40 -32.05 -20.46
N THR A 48 12.82 -30.91 -21.00
CA THR A 48 13.86 -30.80 -22.05
C THR A 48 15.29 -30.87 -21.49
N GLY A 49 15.45 -30.91 -20.17
CA GLY A 49 16.76 -31.00 -19.51
C GLY A 49 17.57 -29.71 -19.51
N ILE A 50 17.02 -28.60 -20.02
CA ILE A 50 17.70 -27.29 -20.05
C ILE A 50 17.95 -26.76 -18.64
N ILE A 51 17.01 -27.00 -17.73
CA ILE A 51 17.18 -26.76 -16.30
C ILE A 51 16.94 -28.05 -15.51
N LYS A 52 17.65 -28.21 -14.40
CA LYS A 52 17.48 -29.33 -13.48
C LYS A 52 16.43 -29.00 -12.44
N ARG A 53 15.70 -30.02 -11.98
CA ARG A 53 14.78 -29.90 -10.83
C ARG A 53 15.48 -29.27 -9.60
N SER A 54 16.74 -29.63 -9.34
CA SER A 54 17.51 -29.06 -8.23
C SER A 54 17.72 -27.55 -8.31
N GLN A 55 17.73 -26.97 -9.52
CA GLN A 55 17.79 -25.52 -9.69
C GLN A 55 16.47 -24.86 -9.26
N LEU A 56 15.33 -25.48 -9.59
CA LEU A 56 14.02 -25.01 -9.11
C LEU A 56 13.89 -25.14 -7.60
N GLU A 57 14.37 -26.25 -7.03
CA GLU A 57 14.41 -26.42 -5.57
C GLU A 57 15.27 -25.35 -4.89
N ALA A 58 16.42 -25.00 -5.47
CA ALA A 58 17.26 -23.92 -4.97
C ALA A 58 16.55 -22.56 -4.99
N LEU A 59 15.78 -22.25 -6.06
CA LEU A 59 14.96 -21.04 -6.14
C LEU A 59 13.79 -21.05 -5.16
N ALA A 60 13.19 -22.22 -4.91
CA ALA A 60 12.05 -22.35 -4.00
C ALA A 60 12.45 -22.28 -2.52
N ARG A 61 13.65 -22.74 -2.15
CA ARG A 61 14.15 -22.71 -0.76
C ARG A 61 13.97 -21.37 -0.04
N PRO A 62 14.38 -20.19 -0.58
CA PRO A 62 14.15 -18.91 0.09
C PRO A 62 12.67 -18.52 0.22
N LEU A 63 11.79 -18.99 -0.69
CA LEU A 63 10.35 -18.78 -0.55
C LEU A 63 9.80 -19.55 0.64
N PHE A 64 10.11 -20.85 0.73
CA PHE A 64 9.68 -21.68 1.86
C PHE A 64 10.32 -21.25 3.18
N LEU A 65 11.56 -20.80 3.17
CA LEU A 65 12.19 -20.22 4.36
C LEU A 65 11.43 -18.98 4.85
N THR A 66 10.99 -18.11 3.93
CA THR A 66 10.15 -16.95 4.28
C THR A 66 8.82 -17.40 4.89
N ARG A 67 8.13 -18.37 4.28
CA ARG A 67 6.86 -18.93 4.79
C ARG A 67 7.02 -19.55 6.19
N LEU A 68 8.09 -20.30 6.41
CA LEU A 68 8.45 -20.85 7.73
C LEU A 68 8.73 -19.74 8.75
N ARG A 69 9.49 -18.70 8.39
CA ARG A 69 9.77 -17.57 9.28
C ARG A 69 8.53 -16.73 9.61
N GLN A 70 7.55 -16.70 8.72
CA GLN A 70 6.25 -16.06 8.96
C GLN A 70 5.32 -16.92 9.82
N GLY A 71 5.73 -18.14 10.18
CA GLY A 71 4.94 -19.07 10.98
C GLY A 71 3.74 -19.66 10.22
N GLU A 72 3.77 -19.66 8.88
CA GLU A 72 2.65 -20.16 8.07
C GLU A 72 2.37 -21.65 8.30
N PHE A 73 3.39 -22.42 8.70
CA PHE A 73 3.29 -23.84 9.01
C PHE A 73 3.24 -24.13 10.51
N ASP A 74 3.24 -23.11 11.36
CA ASP A 74 3.22 -23.28 12.82
C ASP A 74 1.79 -23.66 13.27
N PRO A 75 1.63 -24.47 14.33
CA PRO A 75 0.32 -24.79 14.88
C PRO A 75 -0.45 -23.52 15.27
N PRO A 76 -1.77 -23.43 15.05
CA PRO A 76 -2.52 -22.20 15.29
C PRO A 76 -2.35 -21.62 16.71
N GLU A 77 -2.23 -22.48 17.72
CA GLU A 77 -2.00 -22.15 19.12
C GLU A 77 -0.66 -21.47 19.41
N SER A 78 0.33 -21.62 18.53
CA SER A 78 1.67 -21.02 18.68
C SER A 78 1.80 -19.63 18.03
N ASN A 79 0.80 -19.22 17.25
CA ASN A 79 0.79 -17.91 16.60
C ASN A 79 -0.05 -16.91 17.44
N PRO A 80 0.58 -15.91 18.09
CA PRO A 80 -0.13 -14.94 18.92
C PRO A 80 -1.13 -14.08 18.14
N TYR A 81 -0.95 -13.96 16.82
CA TYR A 81 -1.81 -13.16 15.95
C TYR A 81 -3.11 -13.88 15.56
N ASN A 82 -3.21 -15.21 15.75
CA ASN A 82 -4.43 -15.96 15.45
C ASN A 82 -5.63 -15.60 16.35
N LYS A 83 -5.38 -14.90 17.45
CA LYS A 83 -6.43 -14.40 18.36
C LYS A 83 -6.96 -13.02 17.96
N LEU A 84 -6.34 -12.37 16.97
CA LEU A 84 -6.75 -11.05 16.53
C LEU A 84 -7.91 -11.18 15.56
N THR A 85 -8.95 -10.38 15.78
CA THR A 85 -10.09 -10.31 14.86
C THR A 85 -10.08 -8.96 14.12
N PRO A 86 -10.45 -8.90 12.82
CA PRO A 86 -10.37 -7.66 12.04
C PRO A 86 -11.14 -6.50 12.66
N ASP A 87 -12.31 -6.76 13.25
CA ASP A 87 -13.17 -5.79 13.94
C ASP A 87 -12.48 -5.11 15.14
N GLN A 88 -11.47 -5.73 15.74
CA GLN A 88 -10.70 -5.13 16.84
C GLN A 88 -9.66 -4.12 16.36
N PHE A 89 -9.11 -4.29 15.14
CA PHE A 89 -7.90 -3.57 14.72
C PHE A 89 -8.06 -2.77 13.44
N VAL A 90 -8.80 -3.29 12.45
CA VAL A 90 -9.01 -2.61 11.17
C VAL A 90 -9.85 -1.37 11.43
N GLN A 91 -9.32 -0.21 11.05
CA GLN A 91 -9.95 1.09 11.30
C GLN A 91 -10.29 1.33 12.78
N SER A 92 -9.57 0.73 13.73
CA SER A 92 -9.76 1.03 15.15
C SER A 92 -9.59 2.52 15.44
N GLU A 93 -10.27 3.05 16.45
CA GLU A 93 -10.15 4.47 16.82
C GLU A 93 -8.70 4.89 17.04
N ARG A 94 -7.92 4.03 17.71
CA ARG A 94 -6.47 4.26 17.92
C ARG A 94 -5.69 4.37 16.62
N HIS A 95 -5.95 3.51 15.62
CA HIS A 95 -5.29 3.59 14.32
C HIS A 95 -5.72 4.85 13.54
N ARG A 96 -7.00 5.24 13.61
CA ARG A 96 -7.49 6.47 12.96
C ARG A 96 -6.86 7.72 13.59
N GLN A 97 -6.77 7.78 14.93
CA GLN A 97 -6.08 8.86 15.64
C GLN A 97 -4.59 8.93 15.28
N LEU A 98 -3.91 7.78 15.20
CA LEU A 98 -2.51 7.75 14.78
C LEU A 98 -2.33 8.23 13.33
N SER A 99 -3.23 7.84 12.43
CA SER A 99 -3.26 8.31 11.03
C SER A 99 -3.43 9.82 10.96
N LEU A 100 -4.35 10.39 11.75
CA LEU A 100 -4.54 11.84 11.85
C LEU A 100 -3.27 12.55 12.32
N ILE A 101 -2.61 12.05 13.37
CA ILE A 101 -1.37 12.63 13.88
C ILE A 101 -0.27 12.57 12.80
N ALA A 102 -0.13 11.44 12.10
CA ALA A 102 0.85 11.28 11.03
C ALA A 102 0.57 12.26 9.87
N GLY A 103 -0.68 12.40 9.46
CA GLY A 103 -1.10 13.36 8.43
C GLY A 103 -0.85 14.82 8.84
N CYS A 104 -1.17 15.20 10.07
CA CYS A 104 -0.88 16.55 10.58
C CYS A 104 0.63 16.85 10.61
N LYS A 105 1.46 15.85 10.95
CA LYS A 105 2.92 16.01 11.02
C LYS A 105 3.62 15.96 9.66
N SER A 106 2.97 15.46 8.62
CA SER A 106 3.54 15.42 7.26
C SER A 106 3.28 16.70 6.46
N ALA A 107 2.38 17.57 6.93
CA ALA A 107 2.07 18.83 6.28
C ALA A 107 3.25 19.82 6.33
N VAL A 108 3.59 20.42 5.18
CA VAL A 108 4.67 21.41 5.06
C VAL A 108 4.07 22.80 4.81
N LEU A 109 4.37 23.74 5.71
CA LEU A 109 3.97 25.14 5.55
C LEU A 109 4.95 25.87 4.60
N LEU A 110 4.57 26.03 3.34
CA LEU A 110 5.42 26.67 2.33
C LEU A 110 5.47 28.20 2.45
N LYS A 111 4.40 28.83 2.95
CA LYS A 111 4.28 30.29 3.05
C LYS A 111 3.31 30.70 4.14
N ASN A 112 3.69 31.67 4.98
CA ASN A 112 2.83 32.29 5.97
C ASN A 112 3.09 33.79 6.07
N LEU A 113 2.40 34.58 5.25
CA LEU A 113 2.57 36.03 5.24
C LEU A 113 1.76 36.68 6.37
N ARG A 114 2.34 37.70 7.01
CA ARG A 114 1.68 38.53 8.03
C ARG A 114 1.05 37.70 9.17
N HIS A 115 1.65 36.55 9.49
CA HIS A 115 1.13 35.63 10.51
C HIS A 115 -0.33 35.21 10.26
N PHE A 116 -0.69 35.01 8.99
CA PHE A 116 -2.06 34.62 8.60
C PHE A 116 -2.53 33.33 9.29
N LEU A 117 -1.64 32.34 9.44
CA LEU A 117 -1.87 31.14 10.24
C LEU A 117 -1.20 31.27 11.63
N PRO A 118 -1.82 30.71 12.70
CA PRO A 118 -3.02 29.86 12.69
C PRO A 118 -4.34 30.64 12.69
N LEU A 119 -5.36 30.05 12.07
CA LEU A 119 -6.72 30.56 12.07
C LEU A 119 -7.39 30.30 13.43
N SER A 120 -8.18 31.25 13.93
CA SER A 120 -9.00 31.06 15.13
C SER A 120 -10.48 31.08 14.76
N GLY A 121 -11.23 30.09 15.23
CA GLY A 121 -12.68 30.08 15.09
C GLY A 121 -13.33 31.21 15.88
N ALA A 122 -14.57 31.58 15.52
CA ALA A 122 -15.33 32.66 16.16
C ALA A 122 -15.50 32.52 17.68
N SER A 123 -15.48 31.28 18.20
CA SER A 123 -15.63 30.94 19.62
C SER A 123 -14.32 30.72 20.39
N ALA A 124 -13.17 30.78 19.72
CA ALA A 124 -11.87 30.67 20.39
C ALA A 124 -11.39 32.03 20.89
N ALA A 125 -10.90 32.09 22.13
CA ALA A 125 -10.27 33.30 22.66
C ALA A 125 -9.14 33.76 21.73
N SER A 126 -9.24 34.99 21.22
CA SER A 126 -8.23 35.58 20.34
C SER A 126 -6.88 35.57 21.05
N ARG A 127 -5.96 34.73 20.57
CA ARG A 127 -4.56 34.76 21.01
C ARG A 127 -3.84 35.82 20.18
N ARG A 128 -2.89 36.51 20.81
CA ARG A 128 -2.12 37.61 20.19
C ARG A 128 -1.53 37.13 18.86
N GLY A 129 -1.99 37.70 17.75
CA GLY A 129 -1.52 37.38 16.40
C GLY A 129 -2.41 36.48 15.55
N ASN A 130 -3.52 35.94 16.07
CA ASN A 130 -4.41 35.09 15.26
C ASN A 130 -5.55 35.89 14.61
N HIS A 131 -5.94 35.48 13.40
CA HIS A 131 -7.12 36.01 12.73
C HIS A 131 -8.38 35.23 13.15
N VAL A 132 -9.38 35.94 13.68
CA VAL A 132 -10.68 35.37 14.02
C VAL A 132 -11.54 35.31 12.76
N LEU A 133 -11.90 34.10 12.34
CA LEU A 133 -12.76 33.89 11.17
C LEU A 133 -14.23 33.85 11.58
N GLN A 134 -15.03 34.75 11.01
CA GLN A 134 -16.49 34.70 11.13
C GLN A 134 -17.12 33.78 10.08
N LYS A 135 -16.52 33.69 8.89
CA LYS A 135 -16.95 32.85 7.77
C LYS A 135 -15.72 32.26 7.08
N LEU A 136 -15.79 30.99 6.70
CA LEU A 136 -14.73 30.28 5.96
C LEU A 136 -15.34 29.75 4.67
N GLY A 137 -14.79 30.17 3.52
CA GLY A 137 -15.12 29.61 2.22
C GLY A 137 -14.10 28.54 1.85
N LEU A 138 -14.57 27.30 1.63
CA LEU A 138 -13.74 26.21 1.11
C LEU A 138 -14.01 26.06 -0.38
N VAL A 139 -13.01 26.36 -1.22
CA VAL A 139 -13.13 26.35 -2.68
C VAL A 139 -12.03 25.50 -3.28
N GLY A 140 -12.37 24.73 -4.31
CA GLY A 140 -11.43 23.93 -5.08
C GLY A 140 -11.93 22.50 -5.29
N PRO A 141 -11.54 21.86 -6.41
CA PRO A 141 -12.04 20.54 -6.77
C PRO A 141 -11.67 19.45 -5.75
N PHE A 142 -10.61 19.66 -4.98
CA PHE A 142 -10.09 18.68 -4.01
C PHE A 142 -10.75 18.72 -2.63
N SER A 143 -11.58 19.72 -2.35
CA SER A 143 -12.18 19.92 -1.03
C SER A 143 -13.03 18.75 -0.52
N ARG A 144 -13.69 18.02 -1.43
CA ARG A 144 -14.62 16.91 -1.11
C ARG A 144 -14.20 15.56 -1.72
N ARG A 145 -13.07 15.52 -2.43
CA ARG A 145 -12.63 14.37 -3.23
C ARG A 145 -11.68 13.48 -2.44
N MET A 146 -12.25 12.49 -1.75
CA MET A 146 -11.44 11.55 -0.95
C MET A 146 -10.43 10.76 -1.78
N ASP A 147 -10.75 10.41 -3.02
CA ASP A 147 -9.84 9.70 -3.92
C ASP A 147 -8.56 10.50 -4.27
N GLU A 148 -8.63 11.82 -4.20
CA GLU A 148 -7.47 12.70 -4.35
C GLU A 148 -6.68 12.84 -3.04
N LEU A 149 -7.37 12.80 -1.89
CA LEU A 149 -6.76 12.94 -0.56
C LEU A 149 -6.01 11.68 -0.11
N VAL A 150 -6.45 10.49 -0.52
CA VAL A 150 -5.81 9.21 -0.14
C VAL A 150 -4.66 8.79 -1.06
N GLY A 151 -4.57 9.37 -2.27
CA GLY A 151 -3.51 9.09 -3.24
C GLY A 151 -3.67 7.77 -4.01
N SER A 152 -2.70 7.50 -4.90
CA SER A 152 -2.78 6.46 -5.94
C SER A 152 -2.43 5.03 -5.51
N TYR A 153 -2.05 4.82 -4.25
CA TYR A 153 -1.71 3.50 -3.70
C TYR A 153 -2.40 3.25 -2.36
N ALA A 154 -3.65 3.70 -2.26
CA ALA A 154 -4.47 3.54 -1.07
C ALA A 154 -4.90 2.08 -0.89
N ALA A 155 -5.01 1.65 0.37
CA ALA A 155 -5.68 0.40 0.70
C ALA A 155 -7.17 0.46 0.32
N THR A 156 -7.87 -0.68 0.44
CA THR A 156 -9.32 -0.73 0.24
C THR A 156 -10.02 0.34 1.07
N ARG A 157 -10.74 1.23 0.37
CA ARG A 157 -11.43 2.35 0.98
C ARG A 157 -12.60 1.89 1.83
N MET A 158 -12.81 2.59 2.95
CA MET A 158 -13.92 2.36 3.87
C MET A 158 -14.59 3.71 4.14
N PRO A 159 -15.52 4.16 3.25
CA PRO A 159 -16.03 5.53 3.23
C PRO A 159 -16.59 6.05 4.57
N GLN A 160 -17.11 5.16 5.41
CA GLN A 160 -17.64 5.50 6.74
C GLN A 160 -16.58 6.01 7.72
N PHE A 161 -15.29 5.79 7.45
CA PHE A 161 -14.17 6.25 8.29
C PHE A 161 -13.37 7.40 7.67
N GLU A 162 -13.79 7.86 6.50
CA GLU A 162 -13.09 8.90 5.76
C GLU A 162 -13.62 10.29 6.12
N VAL A 163 -12.70 11.24 6.21
CA VAL A 163 -13.03 12.64 6.50
C VAL A 163 -12.33 13.53 5.48
N ASN A 164 -13.13 14.24 4.69
CA ASN A 164 -12.63 15.21 3.72
C ASN A 164 -12.40 16.59 4.38
N LEU A 165 -11.90 17.57 3.61
CA LEU A 165 -11.58 18.90 4.14
C LEU A 165 -12.80 19.68 4.66
N GLU A 166 -14.00 19.43 4.12
CA GLU A 166 -15.24 20.06 4.60
C GLU A 166 -15.67 19.54 5.97
N GLN A 167 -15.40 18.26 6.22
CA GLN A 167 -15.82 17.54 7.44
C GLN A 167 -14.73 17.49 8.52
N GLY A 168 -13.61 18.21 8.33
CA GLY A 168 -12.45 18.13 9.21
C GLY A 168 -12.72 18.50 10.67
N ASN A 169 -13.81 19.23 10.96
CA ASN A 169 -14.24 19.51 12.33
C ASN A 169 -14.61 18.25 13.13
N LEU A 170 -15.04 17.18 12.47
CA LEU A 170 -15.36 15.88 13.10
C LEU A 170 -14.13 15.19 13.70
N LEU A 171 -12.92 15.64 13.36
CA LEU A 171 -11.65 15.08 13.86
C LEU A 171 -11.19 15.73 15.18
N LEU A 172 -11.90 16.77 15.64
CA LEU A 172 -11.54 17.59 16.81
C LEU A 172 -12.50 17.41 18.00
N THR A 173 -13.55 16.59 17.84
CA THR A 173 -14.51 16.19 18.86
C THR A 173 -14.22 14.78 19.33
#